data_AF-A0A944ADF7-F1
#
_entry.id   AF-A0A944ADF7-F1
#
_cell.length_a   1.000
_cell.length_b   1.000
_cell.length_c   1.000
_cell.angle_alpha   90.00
_cell.angle_beta   90.00
_cell.angle_gamma   90.00
#
_symmetry.space_group_name_H-M   'P 1'
#
loop_
_entity.id
_entity.type
_entity.pdbx_description
1 polymer ?
#
loop_
_entity_poly.entity_id
_entity_poly.type
_entity_poly.pdbx_seq_one_letter_code
_entity_poly.pdbx_strand_id
1 'polypeptide(L)'
;MTFRLNCFYSILCYNNRNNEKYEIFHKEAAASGLVSARNVYVWLPSDYSKGKKYSVVYMSDGQNLFDAEKMLKEAGWDDEHFVSKVFPGLAHVEDSWASRLEVSVLYLLGK
;
A
#
# COMPACT_ATOMS: atom_id res chain seq x y z
N MET A 1 -4.93 -30.33 13.86
CA MET A 1 -5.68 -29.08 13.64
C MET A 1 -4.71 -27.95 13.89
N THR A 2 -4.06 -27.47 12.83
CA THR A 2 -2.90 -26.59 12.92
C THR A 2 -3.36 -25.16 12.76
N PHE A 3 -3.46 -24.41 13.86
CA PHE A 3 -3.64 -22.96 13.81
C PHE A 3 -2.34 -22.34 13.26
N ARG A 4 -2.33 -22.00 11.97
CA ARG A 4 -1.32 -21.09 11.42
C ARG A 4 -1.79 -19.67 11.70
N LEU A 5 -1.33 -19.12 12.83
CA LEU A 5 -1.43 -17.71 13.13
C LEU A 5 -0.44 -16.97 12.19
N ASN A 6 -0.89 -16.61 10.98
CA ASN A 6 -0.15 -15.68 10.14
C ASN A 6 -0.51 -14.26 10.58
N CYS A 7 0.06 -13.84 11.72
CA CYS A 7 0.15 -12.43 12.06
C CYS A 7 1.11 -11.76 11.07
N PHE A 8 0.59 -11.25 9.96
CA PHE A 8 1.37 -10.35 9.11
C PHE A 8 1.38 -8.96 9.72
N TYR A 9 2.55 -8.65 10.27
CA TYR A 9 2.98 -7.34 10.74
C TYR A 9 2.62 -6.23 9.73
N SER A 10 2.07 -5.14 10.26
CA SER A 10 1.86 -3.88 9.57
C SER A 10 3.16 -3.36 8.95
N ILE A 11 3.27 -3.37 7.62
CA ILE A 11 4.31 -2.64 6.89
C ILE A 11 3.66 -1.98 5.67
N LEU A 12 3.58 -0.64 5.75
CA LEU A 12 3.53 0.34 4.66
C LEU A 12 2.51 0.10 3.54
N CYS A 13 1.27 0.52 3.77
CA CYS A 13 0.50 1.15 2.70
C CYS A 13 0.59 2.66 2.91
N TYR A 14 1.35 3.34 2.05
CA TYR A 14 1.16 4.78 1.85
C TYR A 14 -0.23 4.96 1.25
N ASN A 15 -1.24 5.00 2.12
CA ASN A 15 -2.62 5.14 1.74
C ASN A 15 -2.86 6.61 1.40
N ASN A 16 -2.57 6.98 0.15
CA ASN A 16 -2.72 8.34 -0.35
C ASN A 16 -4.18 8.61 -0.72
N ARG A 17 -5.07 8.56 0.28
CA ARG A 17 -6.47 9.04 0.14
C ARG A 17 -6.57 10.55 0.36
N ASN A 18 -5.48 11.21 0.73
CA ASN A 18 -5.42 12.66 0.79
C ASN A 18 -5.26 13.16 -0.64
N ASN A 19 -6.39 13.53 -1.23
CA ASN A 19 -6.73 14.26 -2.46
C ASN A 19 -5.74 15.28 -3.08
N GLU A 20 -4.44 15.23 -2.78
CA GLU A 20 -3.42 15.91 -3.56
C GLU A 20 -3.45 15.30 -4.96
N LYS A 21 -3.59 16.15 -5.98
CA LYS A 21 -3.65 15.70 -7.37
C LYS A 21 -2.28 15.19 -7.77
N TYR A 22 -2.16 13.89 -7.94
CA TYR A 22 -0.98 13.28 -8.52
C TYR A 22 -1.35 12.60 -9.81
N GLU A 23 -0.46 12.68 -10.78
CA GLU A 23 -0.60 11.97 -12.04
C GLU A 23 0.22 10.68 -11.96
N ILE A 24 -0.47 9.54 -12.07
CA ILE A 24 0.18 8.25 -12.24
C ILE A 24 0.39 8.06 -13.72
N PHE A 25 1.66 8.13 -14.14
CA PHE A 25 2.03 7.76 -15.49
C PHE A 25 2.26 6.25 -15.54
N HIS A 26 1.45 5.57 -16.32
CA HIS A 26 1.68 4.18 -16.70
C HIS A 26 2.48 4.15 -18.00
N LYS A 27 3.58 3.41 -18.00
CA LYS A 27 4.32 3.11 -19.22
C LYS A 27 4.79 1.67 -19.20
N GLU A 28 4.63 1.00 -20.33
CA GLU A 28 5.27 -0.29 -20.53
C GLU A 28 6.77 -0.08 -20.74
N ALA A 29 7.58 -0.64 -19.84
CA ALA A 29 9.02 -0.71 -20.04
C ALA A 29 9.33 -1.92 -20.93
N ALA A 30 10.07 -1.67 -22.01
CA ALA A 30 10.49 -2.71 -22.92
C ALA A 30 11.39 -3.75 -22.24
N ALA A 31 11.37 -4.98 -22.75
CA ALA A 31 12.26 -6.03 -22.30
C ALA A 31 13.73 -5.63 -22.54
N SER A 32 14.60 -6.09 -21.66
CA SER A 32 16.05 -6.02 -21.82
C SER A 32 16.65 -7.42 -21.75
N GLY A 33 17.95 -7.56 -21.96
CA GLY A 33 18.65 -8.82 -21.72
C GLY A 33 18.61 -9.31 -20.26
N LEU A 34 18.11 -8.49 -19.32
CA LEU A 34 18.09 -8.78 -17.88
C LEU A 34 16.69 -8.97 -17.32
N VAL A 35 15.67 -8.35 -17.90
CA VAL A 35 14.28 -8.39 -17.41
C VAL A 35 13.29 -8.40 -18.57
N SER A 36 12.18 -9.14 -18.43
CA SER A 36 11.06 -9.09 -19.37
C SER A 36 10.36 -7.72 -19.36
N ALA A 37 9.62 -7.44 -20.43
CA ALA A 37 8.78 -6.25 -20.51
C ALA A 37 7.77 -6.25 -19.36
N ARG A 38 7.55 -5.08 -18.75
CA ARG A 38 6.63 -4.96 -17.62
C ARG A 38 6.11 -3.54 -17.43
N ASN A 39 5.00 -3.44 -16.73
CA ASN A 39 4.40 -2.18 -16.34
C ASN A 39 5.29 -1.45 -15.33
N VAL A 40 5.53 -0.17 -15.59
CA VAL A 40 6.16 0.76 -14.66
C VAL A 40 5.16 1.87 -14.37
N TYR A 41 5.01 2.18 -13.08
CA TYR A 41 4.19 3.28 -12.60
C TYR A 41 5.11 4.38 -12.07
N VAL A 42 4.89 5.60 -12.54
CA VAL A 42 5.63 6.77 -12.10
C VAL A 42 4.65 7.73 -11.45
N TRP A 43 4.93 8.05 -10.19
CA TRP A 43 4.18 9.04 -9.43
C TRP A 43 4.90 10.38 -9.51
N LEU A 44 4.20 11.41 -9.98
CA LEU A 44 4.72 12.77 -10.02
C LEU A 44 4.13 13.60 -8.88
N PRO A 45 4.95 14.45 -8.21
CA PRO A 45 4.46 15.37 -7.21
C PRO A 45 3.52 16.40 -7.87
N SER A 46 2.61 16.97 -7.08
CA SER A 46 1.60 17.92 -7.57
C SER A 46 2.20 19.19 -8.21
N ASP A 47 3.46 19.52 -7.90
CA ASP A 47 4.20 20.66 -8.44
C ASP A 47 5.14 20.30 -9.61
N TYR A 48 5.00 19.09 -10.19
CA TYR A 48 5.90 18.61 -11.23
C TYR A 48 6.00 19.57 -12.42
N SER A 49 7.24 19.79 -12.87
CA SER A 49 7.54 20.59 -14.05
C SER A 49 8.83 20.10 -14.72
N LYS A 50 8.88 20.17 -16.05
CA LYS A 50 10.02 19.68 -16.85
C LYS A 50 11.34 20.42 -16.56
N GLY A 51 11.28 21.62 -15.99
CA GLY A 51 12.45 22.47 -15.71
C GLY A 51 13.07 22.29 -14.31
N LYS A 52 12.43 21.53 -13.42
CA LYS A 52 12.88 21.31 -12.04
C LYS A 52 13.44 19.90 -11.88
N LYS A 53 14.53 19.76 -11.11
CA LYS A 53 15.08 18.46 -10.72
C LYS A 53 14.40 17.97 -9.45
N TYR A 54 14.12 16.67 -9.40
CA TYR A 54 13.50 16.00 -8.26
C TYR A 54 14.38 14.83 -7.82
N SER A 55 14.45 14.59 -6.51
CA SER A 55 15.00 13.34 -5.99
C SER A 55 14.08 12.19 -6.38
N VAL A 56 14.66 11.07 -6.82
CA VAL A 56 13.90 9.90 -7.30
C VAL A 56 14.08 8.75 -6.32
N VAL A 57 12.97 8.08 -5.97
CA VAL A 57 12.97 6.84 -5.21
C VAL A 57 12.49 5.72 -6.12
N TYR A 58 13.27 4.65 -6.24
CA TYR A 58 12.91 3.46 -7.01
C TYR A 58 12.42 2.36 -6.08
N MET A 59 11.29 1.73 -6.43
CA MET A 59 10.69 0.65 -5.64
C MET A 59 10.33 -0.51 -6.56
N SER A 60 10.99 -1.65 -6.39
CA SER A 60 10.88 -2.79 -7.31
C SER A 60 9.70 -3.74 -7.03
N ASP A 61 9.04 -3.61 -5.87
CA ASP A 61 7.90 -4.43 -5.45
C ASP A 61 6.70 -3.55 -5.03
N GLY A 62 6.48 -2.47 -5.79
CA GLY A 62 5.40 -1.50 -5.53
C GLY A 62 4.02 -1.96 -5.96
N GLN A 63 3.85 -3.21 -6.44
CA GLN A 63 2.57 -3.69 -7.01
C GLN A 63 1.43 -3.62 -5.99
N ASN A 64 1.73 -3.95 -4.72
CA ASN A 64 0.78 -3.90 -3.62
C ASN A 64 0.74 -2.54 -2.91
N LEU A 65 1.64 -1.62 -3.26
CA LEU A 65 1.80 -0.35 -2.54
C LEU A 65 0.63 0.61 -2.78
N PHE A 66 -0.01 0.51 -3.93
CA PHE A 66 -1.04 1.44 -4.37
C PHE A 66 -2.47 0.95 -4.10
N ASP A 67 -2.70 -0.37 -4.11
CA ASP A 67 -4.06 -0.93 -3.93
C ASP A 67 -4.05 -2.36 -3.36
N ALA A 68 -3.46 -2.53 -2.18
CA ALA A 68 -3.44 -3.82 -1.47
C ALA A 68 -4.85 -4.38 -1.20
N GLU A 69 -5.83 -3.51 -0.97
CA GLU A 69 -7.21 -3.93 -0.71
C GLU A 69 -7.82 -4.58 -1.95
N LYS A 70 -7.65 -3.98 -3.13
CA LYS A 70 -8.08 -4.58 -4.40
C LYS A 70 -7.37 -5.89 -4.68
N MET A 71 -6.06 -5.96 -4.48
CA MET A 71 -5.27 -7.20 -4.67
C MET A 71 -5.82 -8.36 -3.83
N LEU A 72 -6.11 -8.11 -2.54
CA LEU A 72 -6.65 -9.12 -1.63
C LEU A 72 -8.06 -9.56 -2.04
N LYS A 73 -8.92 -8.61 -2.43
CA LYS A 73 -10.27 -8.91 -2.95
C LYS A 73 -10.23 -9.74 -4.22
N GLU A 74 -9.34 -9.41 -5.17
CA GLU A 74 -9.14 -10.19 -6.40
C GLU A 74 -8.58 -11.61 -6.11
N ALA A 75 -7.80 -11.77 -5.04
CA ALA A 75 -7.34 -13.07 -4.55
C ALA A 75 -8.41 -13.87 -3.79
N GLY A 76 -9.64 -13.34 -3.67
CA GLY A 76 -10.77 -14.01 -3.02
C GLY A 76 -10.82 -13.84 -1.50
N TRP A 77 -10.06 -12.90 -0.93
CA TRP A 77 -10.18 -12.54 0.48
C TRP A 77 -11.31 -11.53 0.62
N ASP A 78 -12.22 -11.80 1.56
CA ASP A 78 -13.34 -10.93 1.88
C ASP A 78 -13.19 -10.34 3.29
N ASP A 79 -14.22 -9.65 3.75
CA ASP A 79 -14.22 -8.97 5.05
C ASP A 79 -14.10 -9.95 6.24
N GLU A 80 -14.38 -11.25 6.06
CA GLU A 80 -14.14 -12.28 7.07
C GLU A 80 -12.65 -12.62 7.22
N HIS A 81 -11.88 -12.42 6.14
CA HIS A 81 -10.47 -12.80 6.07
C HIS A 81 -9.51 -11.63 6.26
N PHE A 82 -9.91 -10.41 5.89
CA PHE A 82 -9.14 -9.21 6.20
C PHE A 82 -10.01 -7.96 6.39
N VAL A 83 -9.47 -6.97 7.10
CA VAL A 83 -10.03 -5.62 7.15
C VAL A 83 -8.92 -4.58 7.00
N SER A 84 -9.14 -3.56 6.17
CA SER A 84 -8.23 -2.43 5.99
C SER A 84 -8.85 -1.16 6.57
N LYS A 85 -8.19 -0.54 7.55
CA LYS A 85 -8.66 0.70 8.19
C LYS A 85 -7.59 1.77 8.15
N VAL A 86 -8.00 2.99 7.82
CA VAL A 86 -7.16 4.20 7.83
C VAL A 86 -7.59 5.08 9.00
N PHE A 87 -6.61 5.59 9.74
CA PHE A 87 -6.83 6.50 10.86
C PHE A 87 -6.09 7.82 10.58
N PRO A 88 -6.73 8.79 9.91
CA PRO A 88 -6.10 10.03 9.50
C PRO A 88 -5.58 10.83 10.71
N GLY A 89 -4.44 11.50 10.53
CA GLY A 89 -3.86 12.37 11.55
C GLY A 89 -3.10 11.65 12.67
N LEU A 90 -3.09 10.32 12.71
CA LEU A 90 -2.28 9.57 13.66
C LEU A 90 -0.87 9.31 13.11
N ALA A 91 0.12 9.44 14.00
CA ALA A 91 1.52 9.23 13.67
C ALA A 91 1.89 7.73 13.64
N HIS A 92 3.05 7.42 13.06
CA HIS A 92 3.65 6.09 13.06
C HIS A 92 4.48 5.88 14.34
N VAL A 93 3.81 5.93 15.49
CA VAL A 93 4.42 5.80 16.82
C VAL A 93 3.62 4.84 17.70
N GLU A 94 4.27 4.30 18.73
CA GLU A 94 3.73 3.28 19.62
C GLU A 94 2.42 3.69 20.30
N ASP A 95 2.33 4.90 20.85
CA ASP A 95 1.11 5.41 21.49
C ASP A 95 -0.09 5.43 20.53
N SER A 96 0.16 5.82 19.28
CA SER A 96 -0.86 5.81 18.24
C SER A 96 -1.27 4.37 17.92
N TRP A 97 -0.37 3.38 17.92
CA TRP A 97 -0.74 1.98 17.69
C TRP A 97 -1.54 1.40 18.86
N ALA A 98 -1.11 1.68 20.10
CA ALA A 98 -1.79 1.24 21.31
C ALA A 98 -3.25 1.69 21.37
N SER A 99 -3.55 2.93 20.97
CA SER A 99 -4.92 3.46 20.95
C SER A 99 -5.87 2.75 19.96
N ARG A 100 -5.34 1.93 19.06
CA ARG A 100 -6.10 1.19 18.04
C ARG A 100 -6.07 -0.32 18.22
N LEU A 101 -5.40 -0.82 19.26
CA LEU A 101 -5.24 -2.26 19.50
C LEU A 101 -6.59 -2.98 19.58
N GLU A 102 -7.58 -2.36 20.22
CA GLU A 102 -8.91 -2.92 20.39
C GLU A 102 -9.58 -3.26 19.04
N VAL A 103 -9.36 -2.44 18.01
CA VAL A 103 -9.96 -2.65 16.68
C VAL A 103 -9.52 -3.99 16.08
N SER A 104 -8.24 -4.32 16.20
CA SER A 104 -7.70 -5.60 15.73
C SER A 104 -8.18 -6.77 16.59
N VAL A 105 -8.28 -6.57 17.91
CA VAL A 105 -8.73 -7.62 18.84
C VAL A 105 -10.20 -7.96 18.59
N LEU A 106 -11.08 -6.97 18.43
CA LEU A 106 -12.50 -7.20 18.16
C LEU A 106 -12.71 -7.94 16.83
N TYR A 107 -11.98 -7.55 15.78
CA TYR A 107 -11.99 -8.23 14.49
C TYR A 107 -11.63 -9.73 14.62
N LEU A 108 -10.53 -10.04 15.31
CA LEU A 108 -10.08 -11.43 15.51
C LEU A 108 -11.06 -12.25 16.35
N LEU A 109 -11.85 -11.60 17.21
CA LEU A 109 -12.86 -12.24 18.04
C LEU A 109 -14.23 -12.33 17.36
N GLY A 110 -14.38 -11.83 16.14
CA GLY A 110 -15.66 -11.78 15.42
C GLY A 110 -16.71 -10.92 16.12
N LYS A 111 -16.28 -9.82 16.76
CA LYS A 111 -17.12 -8.90 17.54
C LYS A 111 -17.25 -7.52 16.92
#